data_AF-A0A0B2VDF6-F1
#
_entry.id   AF-A0A0B2VDF6-F1
#
_cell.length_a   1.000
_cell.length_b   1.000
_cell.length_c   1.000
_cell.angle_alpha   90.00
_cell.angle_beta   90.00
_cell.angle_gamma   90.00
#
_symmetry.space_group_name_H-M   'P 1'
#
loop_
_entity.id
_entity.type
_entity.pdbx_description
1 polymer ?
#
loop_
_entity_poly.entity_id
_entity_poly.type
_entity_poly.pdbx_seq_one_letter_code
_entity_poly.pdbx_strand_id
1 'polypeptide(L)'
;MSSFPLLVLFITVVSPKRVQRDYVDLNSCFTYKKGYRLELNANDIESTESVQFKDDCLRACLRAVLAGGFVCRSLMHMPKDDDCVLTSVDGEKAVRTEEKPSQIPVNFYENQCAKVPVQGGMVEVRLRGFRGGEGVMQMVQKKGSNPLTFIVMEGLPENKEFDVLYMEDEVKDCFKMTPEEKQNAKKLITIDSDPSGMAVQPWSELDFHVLSDTVLNKTIAVVDRTAGDAITCGFVTVLIKKAMIRLEDKLEKN
;
A
#
# COMPACT_ATOMS: atom_id res chain seq x y z
N MET A 1 -14.64 10.56 -74.27
CA MET A 1 -15.39 9.89 -73.18
C MET A 1 -14.42 9.69 -72.03
N SER A 2 -14.80 10.20 -70.85
CA SER A 2 -13.92 10.49 -69.71
C SER A 2 -13.37 9.24 -69.01
N SER A 3 -12.07 9.27 -68.69
CA SER A 3 -11.49 8.40 -67.65
C SER A 3 -11.54 9.12 -66.31
N PHE A 4 -12.23 8.52 -65.33
CA PHE A 4 -12.19 8.92 -63.92
C PHE A 4 -10.94 8.31 -63.24
N PRO A 5 -10.19 9.05 -62.42
CA PRO A 5 -9.17 8.44 -61.57
C PRO A 5 -9.84 7.91 -60.28
N LEU A 6 -9.53 6.66 -59.95
CA LEU A 6 -9.89 6.02 -58.69
C LEU A 6 -9.02 6.63 -57.57
N LEU A 7 -9.63 7.36 -56.64
CA LEU A 7 -8.97 7.84 -55.43
C LEU A 7 -8.93 6.69 -54.42
N VAL A 8 -7.77 6.06 -54.24
CA VAL A 8 -7.55 5.04 -53.22
C VAL A 8 -7.29 5.75 -51.89
N LEU A 9 -8.27 5.71 -50.98
CA LEU A 9 -8.14 6.22 -49.62
C LEU A 9 -7.30 5.23 -48.79
N PHE A 10 -6.05 5.59 -48.47
CA PHE A 10 -5.26 4.85 -47.48
C PHE A 10 -5.80 5.19 -46.07
N ILE A 11 -6.60 4.29 -45.51
CA ILE A 11 -6.93 4.31 -44.09
C ILE A 11 -5.67 3.87 -43.34
N THR A 12 -4.94 4.82 -42.77
CA THR A 12 -3.87 4.52 -41.82
C THR A 12 -4.53 4.05 -40.53
N VAL A 13 -4.47 2.74 -40.28
CA VAL A 13 -4.81 2.17 -38.97
C VAL A 13 -3.72 2.62 -38.01
N VAL A 14 -3.93 3.76 -37.36
CA VAL A 14 -3.12 4.20 -36.23
C VAL A 14 -3.42 3.21 -35.10
N SER A 15 -2.59 2.18 -34.96
CA SER A 15 -2.60 1.35 -33.76
C SER A 15 -2.36 2.29 -32.57
N PRO A 16 -3.28 2.38 -31.60
CA PRO A 16 -3.03 3.15 -30.40
C PRO A 16 -1.79 2.54 -29.75
N LYS A 17 -0.71 3.32 -29.65
CA LYS A 17 0.39 2.99 -28.75
C LYS A 17 -0.26 2.78 -27.39
N ARG A 18 -0.29 1.54 -26.88
CA ARG A 18 -0.57 1.28 -25.47
C ARG A 18 0.48 2.08 -24.71
N VAL A 19 0.06 3.21 -24.14
CA VAL A 19 0.81 3.91 -23.12
C VAL A 19 1.04 2.88 -22.04
N GLN A 20 2.30 2.47 -21.88
CA GLN A 20 2.74 1.61 -20.80
C GLN A 20 2.45 2.40 -19.52
N ARG A 21 1.38 2.02 -18.82
CA ARG A 21 0.93 2.70 -17.61
C ARG A 21 2.00 2.49 -16.53
N ASP A 22 2.46 3.57 -15.92
CA ASP A 22 3.40 3.53 -14.81
C ASP A 22 2.66 3.10 -13.54
N TYR A 23 2.29 1.82 -13.47
CA TYR A 23 1.79 1.21 -12.26
C TYR A 23 2.89 1.32 -11.18
N VAL A 24 2.52 1.76 -9.97
CA VAL A 24 3.45 1.76 -8.84
C VAL A 24 3.83 0.33 -8.54
N ASP A 25 5.03 -0.06 -8.96
CA ASP A 25 5.52 -1.42 -8.90
C ASP A 25 5.53 -1.93 -7.46
N LEU A 26 4.86 -3.05 -7.20
CA LEU A 26 4.89 -3.79 -5.94
C LEU A 26 6.32 -3.93 -5.41
N ASN A 27 7.29 -4.13 -6.30
CA ASN A 27 8.70 -4.27 -5.95
C ASN A 27 9.31 -3.00 -5.35
N SER A 28 8.72 -1.82 -5.53
CA SER A 28 9.20 -0.57 -4.93
C SER A 28 9.19 -0.58 -3.40
N CYS A 29 8.34 -1.40 -2.78
CA CYS A 29 8.33 -1.58 -1.32
C CYS A 29 9.40 -2.57 -0.83
N PHE A 30 10.12 -3.27 -1.71
CA PHE A 30 10.97 -4.39 -1.31
C PHE A 30 12.41 -4.27 -1.80
N THR A 31 13.34 -4.66 -0.94
CA THR A 31 14.76 -4.83 -1.32
C THR A 31 15.12 -6.30 -1.28
N TYR A 32 15.47 -6.87 -2.44
CA TYR A 32 16.02 -8.22 -2.52
C TYR A 32 17.47 -8.25 -2.04
N LYS A 33 17.79 -9.16 -1.11
CA LYS A 33 19.19 -9.41 -0.72
C LYS A 33 19.59 -10.84 -1.11
N LYS A 34 20.35 -10.95 -2.20
CA LYS A 34 20.87 -12.23 -2.67
C LYS A 34 21.81 -12.88 -1.66
N GLY A 35 21.63 -14.17 -1.39
CA GLY A 35 22.50 -14.94 -0.50
C GLY A 35 22.35 -14.57 0.98
N TYR A 36 21.20 -14.01 1.36
CA TYR A 36 20.83 -13.77 2.75
C TYR A 36 19.63 -14.63 3.11
N ARG A 37 19.57 -15.06 4.36
CA ARG A 37 18.38 -15.67 4.98
C ARG A 37 18.20 -15.14 6.39
N LEU A 38 16.99 -15.23 6.92
CA LEU A 38 16.78 -15.10 8.35
C LEU A 38 16.85 -16.48 9.01
N GLU A 39 17.63 -16.56 10.08
CA GLU A 39 17.57 -17.70 10.99
C GLU A 39 16.48 -17.37 12.03
N LEU A 40 15.25 -17.74 11.69
CA LEU A 40 14.06 -17.49 12.51
C LEU A 40 13.86 -18.64 13.50
N ASN A 41 13.51 -18.30 14.74
CA ASN A 41 12.90 -19.27 15.64
C ASN A 41 11.40 -19.35 15.34
N ALA A 42 10.71 -20.39 15.84
CA ALA A 42 9.27 -20.53 15.65
C ALA A 42 8.46 -19.30 16.11
N ASN A 43 8.93 -18.59 17.13
CA ASN A 43 8.28 -17.38 17.65
C ASN A 43 8.47 -16.13 16.77
N ASP A 44 9.43 -16.16 15.84
CA ASP A 44 9.70 -15.06 14.92
C ASP A 44 8.92 -15.22 13.59
N ILE A 45 8.26 -16.36 13.38
CA ILE A 45 7.42 -16.65 12.22
C ILE A 45 5.99 -16.21 12.55
N GLU A 46 5.47 -15.25 11.78
CA GLU A 46 4.12 -14.72 11.98
C GLU A 46 3.11 -15.43 11.07
N SER A 47 3.52 -15.75 9.84
CA SER A 47 2.72 -16.57 8.92
C SER A 47 3.60 -17.37 7.97
N THR A 48 3.06 -18.50 7.52
CA THR A 48 3.57 -19.29 6.40
C THR A 48 2.46 -19.44 5.38
N GLU A 49 2.70 -18.94 4.17
CA GLU A 49 1.76 -19.01 3.05
C GLU A 49 2.29 -19.96 1.99
N SER A 50 1.43 -20.78 1.41
CA SER A 50 1.82 -21.59 0.25
C SER A 50 1.62 -20.77 -1.03
N VAL A 51 2.72 -20.34 -1.65
CA VAL A 51 2.73 -19.49 -2.85
C VAL A 51 3.82 -19.90 -3.83
N GLN A 52 3.43 -19.99 -5.09
CA GLN A 52 4.35 -20.34 -6.18
C GLN A 52 5.16 -19.13 -6.65
N PHE A 53 4.49 -17.97 -6.75
CA PHE A 53 5.08 -16.78 -7.35
C PHE A 53 5.57 -15.79 -6.29
N LYS A 54 6.73 -15.19 -6.57
CA LYS A 54 7.37 -14.17 -5.73
C LYS A 54 6.40 -13.03 -5.40
N ASP A 55 5.68 -12.52 -6.41
CA ASP A 55 4.79 -11.37 -6.23
C ASP A 55 3.65 -11.68 -5.26
N ASP A 56 3.14 -12.91 -5.20
CA ASP A 56 2.09 -13.29 -4.25
C ASP A 56 2.60 -13.28 -2.81
N CYS A 57 3.86 -13.69 -2.60
CA CYS A 57 4.53 -13.56 -1.31
C CYS A 57 4.72 -12.10 -0.90
N LEU A 58 5.15 -11.23 -1.83
CA LEU A 58 5.27 -9.78 -1.60
C LEU A 58 3.92 -9.14 -1.23
N ARG A 59 2.85 -9.51 -1.96
CA ARG A 59 1.47 -9.05 -1.67
C ARG A 59 1.01 -9.51 -0.29
N ALA A 60 1.23 -10.77 0.07
CA ALA A 60 0.85 -11.30 1.38
C ALA A 60 1.52 -10.51 2.52
N CYS A 61 2.80 -10.16 2.37
CA CYS A 61 3.51 -9.32 3.33
C CYS A 61 2.90 -7.92 3.48
N LEU A 62 2.53 -7.26 2.38
CA LEU A 62 1.88 -5.96 2.46
C LEU A 62 0.45 -6.06 3.04
N ARG A 63 -0.31 -7.11 2.71
CA ARG A 63 -1.66 -7.36 3.23
C ARG A 63 -1.69 -7.64 4.73
N ALA A 64 -0.58 -8.12 5.32
CA ALA A 64 -0.49 -8.38 6.76
C ALA A 64 -0.90 -7.18 7.62
N VAL A 65 -0.66 -5.94 7.13
CA VAL A 65 -1.07 -4.71 7.84
C VAL A 65 -2.58 -4.55 7.95
N LEU A 66 -3.36 -5.09 7.00
CA LEU A 66 -4.81 -4.96 6.94
C LEU A 66 -5.49 -5.78 8.03
N ALA A 67 -4.99 -7.00 8.28
CA ALA A 67 -5.52 -7.90 9.30
C ALA A 67 -5.31 -7.40 10.74
N GLY A 68 -4.48 -6.38 10.95
CA GLY A 68 -4.22 -5.77 12.26
C GLY A 68 -3.44 -6.65 13.26
N GLY A 69 -2.94 -7.82 12.82
CA GLY A 69 -2.23 -8.79 13.65
C GLY A 69 -0.74 -8.51 13.79
N PHE A 70 -0.06 -8.15 12.69
CA PHE A 70 1.36 -7.81 12.69
C PHE A 70 1.74 -6.94 11.49
N VAL A 71 2.93 -6.36 11.52
CA VAL A 71 3.52 -5.65 10.36
C VAL A 71 4.65 -6.51 9.82
N CYS A 72 4.49 -7.02 8.61
CA CYS A 72 5.53 -7.79 7.93
C CYS A 72 6.71 -6.87 7.58
N ARG A 73 7.86 -7.09 8.23
CA ARG A 73 9.08 -6.30 8.01
C ARG A 73 10.03 -6.96 7.02
N SER A 74 9.94 -8.27 6.86
CA SER A 74 10.66 -8.99 5.84
C SER A 74 9.99 -10.33 5.55
N LEU A 75 10.42 -10.97 4.46
CA LEU A 75 9.92 -12.27 4.05
C LEU A 75 10.99 -13.13 3.39
N MET A 76 10.72 -14.43 3.32
CA MET A 76 11.51 -15.41 2.57
C MET A 76 10.60 -16.17 1.61
N HIS A 77 10.92 -16.13 0.31
CA HIS A 77 10.22 -16.90 -0.72
C HIS A 77 11.08 -18.10 -1.16
N MET A 78 10.51 -19.29 -1.07
CA MET A 78 11.15 -20.58 -1.36
C MET A 78 10.38 -21.27 -2.50
N PRO A 79 10.68 -20.94 -3.77
CA PRO A 79 9.87 -21.35 -4.91
C PRO A 79 9.88 -22.86 -5.19
N LYS A 80 10.83 -23.62 -4.64
CA LYS A 80 10.87 -25.08 -4.83
C LYS A 80 9.84 -25.81 -3.98
N ASP A 81 9.49 -25.23 -2.84
CA ASP A 81 8.57 -25.79 -1.85
C ASP A 81 7.22 -25.09 -1.89
N ASP A 82 7.02 -24.16 -2.82
CA ASP A 82 5.87 -23.24 -2.87
C ASP A 82 5.62 -22.56 -1.52
N ASP A 83 6.68 -22.18 -0.81
CA ASP A 83 6.59 -21.63 0.55
C ASP A 83 6.96 -20.14 0.61
N CYS A 84 6.24 -19.40 1.45
CA CYS A 84 6.50 -18.01 1.78
C CYS A 84 6.40 -17.80 3.30
N VAL A 85 7.48 -17.33 3.91
CA VAL A 85 7.56 -17.07 5.34
C VAL A 85 7.52 -15.57 5.58
N LEU A 86 6.54 -15.11 6.35
CA LEU A 86 6.35 -13.70 6.72
C LEU A 86 6.80 -13.49 8.17
N THR A 87 7.50 -12.39 8.43
CA THR A 87 8.02 -12.08 9.77
C THR A 87 7.98 -10.60 10.11
N SER A 88 7.85 -10.32 11.41
CA SER A 88 7.99 -9.00 12.00
C SER A 88 9.46 -8.59 12.25
N VAL A 89 10.42 -9.46 11.91
CA VAL A 89 11.86 -9.22 12.04
C VAL A 89 12.41 -8.43 10.85
N ASP A 90 13.23 -7.42 11.14
CA ASP A 90 13.94 -6.62 10.14
C ASP A 90 15.13 -7.35 9.51
N GLY A 91 15.52 -6.90 8.31
CA GLY A 91 16.65 -7.47 7.57
C GLY A 91 18.04 -7.24 8.16
N GLU A 92 18.15 -6.53 9.29
CA GLU A 92 19.40 -6.39 10.05
C GLU A 92 19.84 -7.70 10.71
N LYS A 93 18.88 -8.59 11.02
CA LYS A 93 19.18 -9.93 11.56
C LYS A 93 19.46 -10.97 10.48
N ALA A 94 19.42 -10.58 9.19
CA ALA A 94 19.65 -11.50 8.09
C ALA A 94 21.13 -11.89 8.03
N VAL A 95 21.39 -13.20 7.95
CA VAL A 95 22.74 -13.75 7.90
C VAL A 95 23.09 -14.06 6.46
N ARG A 96 24.30 -13.70 6.04
CA ARG A 96 24.81 -14.08 4.72
C ARG A 96 25.11 -15.57 4.71
N THR A 97 24.54 -16.28 3.75
CA THR A 97 24.79 -17.71 3.52
C THR A 97 25.62 -17.92 2.29
N GLU A 98 26.61 -18.80 2.40
CA GLU A 98 27.25 -19.39 1.22
C GLU A 98 26.23 -20.30 0.54
N GLU A 99 25.84 -19.97 -0.70
CA GLU A 99 24.95 -20.81 -1.51
C GLU A 99 25.61 -22.17 -1.73
N LYS A 100 25.24 -23.17 -0.92
CA LYS A 100 25.63 -24.56 -1.16
C LYS A 100 24.73 -25.13 -2.26
N PRO A 101 25.26 -25.87 -3.26
CA PRO A 101 24.45 -26.44 -4.35
C PRO A 101 23.28 -27.33 -3.89
N SER A 102 23.37 -27.90 -2.69
CA SER A 102 22.36 -28.75 -2.08
C SER A 102 21.31 -28.01 -1.26
N GLN A 103 21.44 -26.69 -1.07
CA GLN A 103 20.47 -25.90 -0.30
C GLN A 103 19.34 -25.40 -1.21
N ILE A 104 18.13 -25.40 -0.67
CA ILE A 104 16.95 -24.84 -1.32
C ILE A 104 17.19 -23.33 -1.48
N PRO A 105 17.00 -22.76 -2.70
CA PRO A 105 17.21 -21.35 -2.92
C PRO A 105 16.16 -20.56 -2.12
N VAL A 106 16.63 -19.77 -1.16
CA VAL A 106 15.80 -18.86 -0.37
C VAL A 106 15.98 -17.46 -0.93
N ASN A 107 14.90 -16.83 -1.36
CA ASN A 107 14.89 -15.44 -1.78
C ASN A 107 14.43 -14.55 -0.63
N PHE A 108 15.36 -13.79 -0.05
CA PHE A 108 15.06 -12.87 1.04
C PHE A 108 14.71 -11.47 0.53
N TYR A 109 13.61 -10.91 1.04
CA TYR A 109 13.14 -9.56 0.73
C TYR A 109 12.86 -8.78 2.00
N GLU A 110 13.40 -7.57 2.07
CA GLU A 110 13.15 -6.63 3.17
C GLU A 110 12.08 -5.62 2.77
N ASN A 111 11.05 -5.45 3.60
CA ASN A 111 9.94 -4.53 3.36
C ASN A 111 10.32 -3.11 3.83
N GLN A 112 10.64 -2.25 2.88
CA GLN A 112 10.97 -0.84 3.14
C GLN A 112 9.74 -0.02 3.50
N CYS A 113 8.56 -0.38 3.00
CA CYS A 113 7.31 0.31 3.31
C CYS A 113 6.86 0.11 4.77
N ALA A 114 7.30 -0.97 5.43
CA ALA A 114 7.07 -1.17 6.86
C ALA A 114 7.85 -0.18 7.75
N LYS A 115 8.92 0.43 7.22
CA LYS A 115 9.77 1.38 7.96
C LYS A 115 9.20 2.79 7.81
N VAL A 116 8.79 3.38 8.93
CA VAL A 116 8.32 4.77 8.94
C VAL A 116 9.53 5.69 8.68
N PRO A 117 9.49 6.53 7.63
CA PRO A 117 10.66 7.27 7.15
C PRO A 117 11.10 8.41 8.09
N VAL A 118 10.21 8.88 8.96
CA VAL A 118 10.48 9.99 9.89
C VAL A 118 9.86 9.73 11.26
N GLN A 119 10.45 10.30 12.30
CA GLN A 119 9.83 10.38 13.63
C GLN A 119 8.92 11.61 13.69
N GLY A 120 7.64 11.40 13.96
CA GLY A 120 6.63 12.47 13.96
C GLY A 120 5.28 11.99 14.47
N GLY A 121 4.29 12.88 14.45
CA GLY A 121 2.91 12.51 14.74
C GLY A 121 2.38 11.60 13.64
N MET A 122 1.70 10.52 14.03
CA MET A 122 1.23 9.48 13.11
C MET A 122 -0.27 9.25 13.29
N VAL A 123 -0.97 9.23 12.17
CA VAL A 123 -2.39 8.90 12.08
C VAL A 123 -2.59 7.73 11.13
N GLU A 124 -3.63 6.94 11.38
CA GLU A 124 -4.05 5.81 10.56
C GLU A 124 -5.53 5.95 10.21
N VAL A 125 -5.85 5.52 9.00
CA VAL A 125 -7.19 5.38 8.47
C VAL A 125 -7.34 3.94 8.04
N ARG A 126 -8.31 3.24 8.63
CA ARG A 126 -8.76 1.93 8.15
C ARG A 126 -9.95 2.10 7.22
N LEU A 127 -9.75 1.75 5.97
CA LEU A 127 -10.71 1.89 4.88
C LEU A 127 -11.51 0.60 4.75
N ARG A 128 -12.83 0.68 4.73
CA ARG A 128 -13.72 -0.47 4.53
C ARG A 128 -14.77 -0.18 3.47
N GLY A 129 -14.96 -1.14 2.57
CA GLY A 129 -15.88 -1.11 1.44
C GLY A 129 -17.07 -2.07 1.63
N PHE A 130 -18.18 -1.78 0.95
CA PHE A 130 -19.38 -2.63 0.96
C PHE A 130 -19.20 -3.98 0.22
N ARG A 131 -18.12 -4.14 -0.56
CA ARG A 131 -17.84 -5.34 -1.38
C ARG A 131 -16.51 -6.02 -1.06
N GLY A 132 -16.06 -5.92 0.19
CA GLY A 132 -14.84 -6.58 0.66
C GLY A 132 -13.54 -5.83 0.34
N GLY A 133 -13.62 -4.63 -0.25
CA GLY A 133 -12.47 -3.74 -0.35
C GLY A 133 -12.04 -3.28 1.04
N GLU A 134 -10.79 -3.55 1.41
CA GLU A 134 -10.20 -3.12 2.67
C GLU A 134 -8.85 -2.42 2.39
N GLY A 135 -8.51 -1.48 3.26
CA GLY A 135 -7.27 -0.75 3.11
C GLY A 135 -6.79 -0.11 4.40
N VAL A 136 -5.52 0.22 4.43
CA VAL A 136 -4.89 1.03 5.46
C VAL A 136 -4.17 2.18 4.77
N MET A 137 -4.45 3.39 5.24
CA MET A 137 -3.68 4.58 4.92
C MET A 137 -3.03 5.10 6.20
N GLN A 138 -1.72 5.28 6.18
CA GLN A 138 -0.96 5.84 7.28
C GLN A 138 -0.32 7.15 6.85
N MET A 139 -0.42 8.17 7.69
CA MET A 139 0.25 9.44 7.47
C MET A 139 1.14 9.77 8.66
N VAL A 140 2.36 10.25 8.37
CA VAL A 140 3.32 10.68 9.39
C VAL A 140 3.83 12.08 9.06
N GLN A 141 3.92 12.94 10.07
CA GLN A 141 4.44 14.30 9.88
C GLN A 141 5.36 14.71 11.02
N LYS A 142 6.56 15.17 10.64
CA LYS A 142 7.46 15.90 11.52
C LYS A 142 7.07 17.38 11.52
N LYS A 143 7.13 18.04 12.68
CA LYS A 143 6.82 19.47 12.82
C LYS A 143 7.66 20.30 11.82
N GLY A 144 6.98 21.14 11.04
CA GLY A 144 7.63 22.02 10.04
C GLY A 144 7.95 21.33 8.70
N SER A 145 7.46 20.13 8.46
CA SER A 145 7.62 19.41 7.18
C SER A 145 6.27 18.97 6.63
N ASN A 146 6.21 18.66 5.34
CA ASN A 146 5.03 18.03 4.75
C ASN A 146 4.87 16.59 5.27
N PRO A 147 3.63 16.09 5.41
CA PRO A 147 3.36 14.71 5.77
C PRO A 147 3.80 13.76 4.66
N LEU A 148 4.19 12.57 5.08
CA LEU A 148 4.40 11.42 4.21
C LEU A 148 3.23 10.45 4.39
N THR A 149 2.77 9.83 3.30
CA THR A 149 1.68 8.86 3.31
C THR A 149 2.11 7.51 2.77
N PHE A 150 1.56 6.45 3.34
CA PHE A 150 1.64 5.08 2.86
C PHE A 150 0.23 4.51 2.75
N ILE A 151 -0.07 3.82 1.65
CA ILE A 151 -1.40 3.23 1.41
C ILE A 151 -1.22 1.81 0.92
N VAL A 152 -1.98 0.88 1.51
CA VAL A 152 -2.19 -0.47 0.98
C VAL A 152 -3.68 -0.73 0.94
N MET A 153 -4.17 -1.21 -0.18
CA MET A 153 -5.56 -1.60 -0.36
C MET A 153 -5.67 -2.90 -1.15
N GLU A 154 -6.71 -3.67 -0.88
CA GLU A 154 -7.07 -4.85 -1.65
C GLU A 154 -8.58 -4.89 -1.94
N GLY A 155 -8.97 -5.75 -2.88
CA GLY A 155 -10.36 -5.90 -3.30
C GLY A 155 -10.87 -4.72 -4.13
N LEU A 156 -9.98 -3.93 -4.74
CA LEU A 156 -10.34 -2.87 -5.67
C LEU A 156 -10.65 -3.44 -7.06
N PRO A 157 -11.52 -2.77 -7.84
CA PRO A 157 -11.62 -3.06 -9.27
C PRO A 157 -10.24 -3.02 -9.94
N GLU A 158 -9.89 -4.06 -10.69
CA GLU A 158 -8.56 -4.26 -11.27
C GLU A 158 -8.20 -3.21 -12.34
N ASN A 159 -6.91 -2.86 -12.42
CA ASN A 159 -6.34 -2.00 -13.47
C ASN A 159 -7.06 -0.65 -13.62
N LYS A 160 -7.45 -0.04 -12.49
CA LYS A 160 -8.16 1.24 -12.42
C LYS A 160 -7.43 2.25 -11.55
N GLU A 161 -7.76 3.52 -11.78
CA GLU A 161 -7.27 4.65 -10.98
C GLU A 161 -8.35 5.09 -9.97
N PHE A 162 -7.90 5.46 -8.77
CA PHE A 162 -8.76 5.92 -7.69
C PHE A 162 -8.19 7.19 -7.08
N ASP A 163 -9.07 8.16 -6.82
CA ASP A 163 -8.71 9.36 -6.08
C ASP A 163 -8.99 9.15 -4.60
N VAL A 164 -7.97 9.42 -3.78
CA VAL A 164 -8.06 9.44 -2.31
C VAL A 164 -8.40 10.85 -1.89
N LEU A 165 -9.55 11.01 -1.25
CA LEU A 165 -10.14 12.30 -0.90
C LEU A 165 -10.24 12.45 0.62
N TYR A 166 -9.91 13.63 1.12
CA TYR A 166 -10.17 14.07 2.49
C TYR A 166 -11.45 14.90 2.54
N MET A 167 -12.34 14.51 3.45
CA MET A 167 -13.61 15.18 3.69
C MET A 167 -13.51 16.00 4.97
N GLU A 168 -13.68 17.32 4.86
CA GLU A 168 -13.68 18.20 6.02
C GLU A 168 -14.97 18.08 6.84
N ASP A 169 -16.09 17.75 6.19
CA ASP A 169 -17.37 17.51 6.85
C ASP A 169 -17.50 16.05 7.30
N GLU A 170 -18.31 15.83 8.35
CA GLU A 170 -18.61 14.48 8.84
C GLU A 170 -19.54 13.77 7.86
N VAL A 171 -19.02 12.76 7.17
CA VAL A 171 -19.78 11.96 6.21
C VAL A 171 -20.40 10.75 6.92
N LYS A 172 -21.73 10.73 7.03
CA LYS A 172 -22.48 9.61 7.66
C LYS A 172 -22.38 8.31 6.88
N ASP A 173 -22.43 8.40 5.55
CA ASP A 173 -22.35 7.25 4.64
C ASP A 173 -21.60 7.68 3.37
N CYS A 174 -20.34 7.29 3.26
CA CYS A 174 -19.50 7.68 2.13
C CYS A 174 -19.98 7.09 0.79
N PHE A 175 -20.78 6.01 0.82
CA PHE A 175 -21.35 5.42 -0.39
C PHE A 175 -22.54 6.23 -0.92
N LYS A 176 -23.01 7.22 -0.16
CA LYS A 176 -24.12 8.10 -0.51
C LYS A 176 -23.71 9.59 -0.45
N MET A 177 -22.44 9.88 -0.71
CA MET A 177 -21.96 11.26 -0.79
C MET A 177 -22.72 12.05 -1.85
N THR A 178 -23.23 13.20 -1.43
CA THR A 178 -23.85 14.20 -2.28
C THR A 178 -22.81 14.83 -3.22
N PRO A 179 -23.25 15.43 -4.35
CA PRO A 179 -22.35 16.16 -5.24
C PRO A 179 -21.60 17.31 -4.55
N GLU A 180 -22.23 17.97 -3.59
CA GLU A 180 -21.64 19.07 -2.82
C GLU A 180 -20.50 18.57 -1.92
N GLU A 181 -20.73 17.48 -1.17
CA GLU A 181 -19.67 16.85 -0.36
C GLU A 181 -18.46 16.46 -1.24
N LYS A 182 -18.70 15.91 -2.44
CA LYS A 182 -17.61 15.57 -3.38
C LYS A 182 -16.86 16.80 -3.90
N GLN A 183 -17.54 17.93 -4.10
CA GLN A 183 -16.90 19.17 -4.56
C GLN A 183 -16.05 19.84 -3.46
N ASN A 184 -16.48 19.72 -2.21
CA ASN A 184 -15.76 20.26 -1.06
C ASN A 184 -14.61 19.35 -0.60
N ALA A 185 -14.52 18.13 -1.15
CA ALA A 185 -13.46 17.20 -0.83
C ALA A 185 -12.09 17.67 -1.34
N LYS A 186 -11.07 17.58 -0.48
CA LYS A 186 -9.68 17.81 -0.88
C LYS A 186 -9.09 16.52 -1.41
N LYS A 187 -8.66 16.51 -2.68
CA LYS A 187 -7.87 15.41 -3.23
C LYS A 187 -6.50 15.36 -2.57
N LEU A 188 -6.13 14.19 -2.04
CA LEU A 188 -4.83 13.93 -1.44
C LEU A 188 -3.85 13.33 -2.44
N ILE A 189 -4.24 12.24 -3.09
CA ILE A 189 -3.40 11.49 -4.03
C ILE A 189 -4.26 10.64 -4.97
N THR A 190 -3.69 10.21 -6.09
CA THR A 190 -4.26 9.17 -6.96
C THR A 190 -3.47 7.89 -6.79
N ILE A 191 -4.16 6.76 -6.68
CA ILE A 191 -3.57 5.42 -6.60
C ILE A 191 -4.13 4.53 -7.70
N ASP A 192 -3.37 3.52 -8.10
CA ASP A 192 -3.76 2.59 -9.14
C ASP A 192 -3.79 1.16 -8.61
N SER A 193 -4.81 0.40 -9.00
CA SER A 193 -4.89 -1.03 -8.69
C SER A 193 -4.18 -1.88 -9.74
N ASP A 194 -3.54 -2.95 -9.30
CA ASP A 194 -2.92 -3.94 -10.15
C ASP A 194 -3.95 -4.94 -10.72
N PRO A 195 -3.51 -5.90 -11.54
CA PRO A 195 -4.37 -6.98 -12.03
C PRO A 195 -4.94 -7.90 -10.94
N SER A 196 -4.47 -7.82 -9.69
CA SER A 196 -5.03 -8.56 -8.55
C SER A 196 -6.01 -7.73 -7.72
N GLY A 197 -6.28 -6.48 -8.13
CA GLY A 197 -7.11 -5.55 -7.37
C GLY A 197 -6.41 -4.97 -6.14
N MET A 198 -5.08 -5.00 -6.10
CA MET A 198 -4.27 -4.44 -5.02
C MET A 198 -3.69 -3.09 -5.43
N ALA A 199 -3.80 -2.09 -4.56
CA ALA A 199 -3.15 -0.80 -4.75
C ALA A 199 -2.14 -0.56 -3.62
N VAL A 200 -0.94 -0.11 -3.99
CA VAL A 200 0.15 0.18 -3.06
C VAL A 200 0.70 1.56 -3.38
N GLN A 201 0.72 2.44 -2.39
CA GLN A 201 1.40 3.71 -2.42
C GLN A 201 2.50 3.68 -1.37
N PRO A 202 3.78 3.48 -1.76
CA PRO A 202 4.92 3.67 -0.87
C PRO A 202 4.94 5.08 -0.28
N TRP A 203 5.71 5.26 0.80
CA TRP A 203 5.91 6.54 1.46
C TRP A 203 6.20 7.67 0.48
N SER A 204 5.26 8.58 0.32
CA SER A 204 5.36 9.74 -0.57
C SER A 204 4.80 10.99 0.11
N GLU A 205 5.27 12.15 -0.32
CA GLU A 205 4.84 13.44 0.24
C GLU A 205 3.41 13.77 -0.16
N LEU A 206 2.64 14.30 0.81
CA LEU A 206 1.31 14.87 0.59
C LEU A 206 1.34 16.38 0.82
N ASP A 207 0.65 17.11 -0.05
CA ASP A 207 0.29 18.51 0.19
C ASP A 207 -0.91 18.60 1.14
N PHE A 208 -0.69 18.23 2.40
CA PHE A 208 -1.68 18.18 3.47
C PHE A 208 -1.00 18.46 4.81
N HIS A 209 -1.73 18.71 5.90
CA HIS A 209 -1.14 18.83 7.23
C HIS A 209 -1.94 18.01 8.23
N VAL A 210 -1.31 17.05 8.90
CA VAL A 210 -1.94 16.11 9.84
C VAL A 210 -1.75 16.49 11.32
N LEU A 211 -0.85 17.42 11.64
CA LEU A 211 -0.57 17.85 13.02
C LEU A 211 -1.59 18.86 13.60
N SER A 212 -2.82 18.85 13.10
CA SER A 212 -3.93 19.66 13.62
C SER A 212 -5.01 18.74 14.17
N ASP A 213 -5.53 19.02 15.36
CA ASP A 213 -6.64 18.26 15.97
C ASP A 213 -7.90 18.25 15.09
N THR A 214 -8.01 19.21 14.17
CA THR A 214 -9.11 19.30 13.20
C THR A 214 -9.16 18.13 12.21
N VAL A 215 -8.08 17.36 12.08
CA VAL A 215 -7.97 16.23 11.13
C VAL A 215 -8.53 14.93 11.71
N LEU A 216 -8.62 14.83 13.05
CA LEU A 216 -9.11 13.62 13.70
C LEU A 216 -10.62 13.43 13.48
N ASN A 217 -11.04 12.17 13.36
CA ASN A 217 -12.42 11.77 13.08
C ASN A 217 -12.99 12.27 11.74
N LYS A 218 -12.15 12.86 10.88
CA LYS A 218 -12.52 13.22 9.51
C LYS A 218 -12.47 12.00 8.60
N THR A 219 -13.23 12.05 7.51
CA THR A 219 -13.38 10.91 6.60
C THR A 219 -12.36 10.98 5.50
N ILE A 220 -11.68 9.87 5.24
CA ILE A 220 -11.01 9.63 3.96
C ILE A 220 -11.90 8.70 3.13
N ALA A 221 -12.12 9.07 1.86
CA ALA A 221 -12.84 8.26 0.89
C ALA A 221 -11.94 7.93 -0.29
N VAL A 222 -12.10 6.73 -0.84
CA VAL A 222 -11.44 6.29 -2.07
C VAL A 222 -12.49 6.15 -3.15
N VAL A 223 -12.33 6.89 -4.24
CA VAL A 223 -13.35 7.08 -5.27
C VAL A 223 -12.81 6.64 -6.62
N ASP A 224 -13.57 5.85 -7.38
CA ASP A 224 -13.23 5.52 -8.77
C ASP A 224 -13.14 6.82 -9.58
N ARG A 225 -11.98 7.09 -10.18
CA ARG A 225 -11.71 8.37 -10.83
C ARG A 225 -12.61 8.63 -12.03
N THR A 226 -13.07 7.57 -12.70
CA THR A 226 -13.88 7.68 -13.92
C THR A 226 -15.37 7.68 -13.59
N ALA A 227 -15.81 6.77 -12.71
CA ALA A 227 -17.22 6.67 -12.34
C ALA A 227 -17.64 7.71 -11.29
N GLY A 228 -16.69 8.17 -10.46
CA GLY A 228 -16.97 9.06 -9.33
C GLY A 228 -17.62 8.35 -8.14
N ASP A 229 -17.69 7.02 -8.14
CA ASP A 229 -18.32 6.22 -7.09
C ASP A 229 -17.33 5.95 -5.95
N ALA A 230 -17.78 6.13 -4.71
CA ALA A 230 -16.98 5.78 -3.53
C ALA A 230 -16.90 4.26 -3.39
N ILE A 231 -15.69 3.74 -3.25
CA ILE A 231 -15.39 2.30 -3.18
C ILE A 231 -15.14 1.87 -1.74
N THR A 232 -14.42 2.69 -0.98
CA THR A 232 -14.15 2.47 0.45
C THR A 232 -14.04 3.81 1.17
N CYS A 233 -14.22 3.80 2.49
CA CYS A 233 -13.90 4.94 3.32
C CYS A 233 -13.56 4.54 4.74
N GLY A 234 -13.03 5.49 5.51
CA GLY A 234 -12.65 5.31 6.90
C GLY A 234 -12.42 6.64 7.59
N PHE A 235 -12.29 6.59 8.91
CA PHE A 235 -12.04 7.77 9.73
C PHE A 235 -10.56 7.86 10.11
N VAL A 236 -10.06 9.09 10.22
CA VAL A 236 -8.70 9.35 10.71
C VAL A 236 -8.64 9.14 12.21
N THR A 237 -7.72 8.28 12.65
CA THR A 237 -7.48 7.95 14.06
C THR A 237 -6.01 8.12 14.41
N VAL A 238 -5.71 8.44 15.67
CA VAL A 238 -4.32 8.50 16.15
C VAL A 238 -3.75 7.09 16.23
N LEU A 239 -2.59 6.86 15.61
CA LEU A 239 -1.89 5.59 15.74
C LEU A 239 -0.97 5.62 16.95
N ILE A 240 -1.49 5.22 18.11
CA ILE A 240 -0.67 5.00 19.31
C ILE A 240 0.08 3.68 19.13
N LYS A 241 1.33 3.73 18.65
CA LYS A 241 2.19 2.54 18.74
C LYS A 241 2.37 2.20 20.22
N LYS A 242 1.90 1.01 20.62
CA LYS A 242 2.05 0.40 21.96
C LYS A 242 3.47 0.43 22.55
N ALA A 243 4.48 0.82 21.78
CA ALA A 243 5.84 1.04 22.22
C ALA A 243 6.03 2.28 23.13
N MET A 244 5.05 3.19 23.23
CA MET A 244 5.12 4.34 24.14
C MET A 244 4.59 4.09 25.57
N ILE A 245 4.09 2.90 25.89
CA ILE A 245 3.61 2.59 27.26
C ILE A 245 4.77 2.16 28.20
N ARG A 246 6.00 1.96 27.68
CA ARG A 246 7.16 1.61 28.52
C ARG A 246 8.01 2.79 29.01
N LEU A 247 7.64 4.02 28.65
CA LEU A 247 8.35 5.23 29.11
C LEU A 247 7.64 5.93 30.27
N GLU A 248 6.31 5.82 30.40
CA GLU A 248 5.59 6.40 31.54
C GLU A 248 5.74 5.56 32.83
N ASP A 249 5.83 4.23 32.73
CA ASP A 249 6.11 3.34 33.88
C ASP A 249 7.52 3.47 34.48
N LYS A 250 8.42 4.21 33.82
CA LYS A 250 9.79 4.50 34.32
C LYS A 250 9.95 5.91 34.88
N LEU A 251 8.95 6.79 34.74
CA LEU A 251 8.99 8.16 35.24
C LEU A 251 8.22 8.36 36.55
N GLU A 252 7.43 7.37 37.00
CA GLU A 252 6.80 7.38 38.34
C GLU A 252 7.62 6.65 39.43
N LYS A 253 8.88 6.27 39.14
CA LYS A 253 9.77 5.60 40.11
C LYS A 253 11.13 6.28 40.29
N ASN A 254 11.17 7.61 40.24
CA ASN A 254 12.29 8.40 40.78
C ASN A 254 11.77 9.59 41.56
#